data_AF-A0A179IHH0-F1
#
_entry.id   AF-A0A179IHH0-F1
#
_cell.length_a   1.000
_cell.length_b   1.000
_cell.length_c   1.000
_cell.angle_alpha   90.00
_cell.angle_beta   90.00
_cell.angle_gamma   90.00
#
_symmetry.space_group_name_H-M   'P 1'
#
loop_
_entity.id
_entity.type
_entity.pdbx_description
1 polymer ?
#
loop_
_entity_poly.entity_id
_entity_poly.type
_entity_poly.pdbx_seq_one_letter_code
_entity_poly.pdbx_strand_id
1 'polypeptide(L)'
;MSGIIREPLQGRESTVPVTDDSFQCWVCSPRTLVRNLVKCLALPRDCMEPHIRQVLLPGVTVSVGEMLLALKKVGGEEAVRLVRREEADEATTRLFSSWPVGFDVSRALKIGFEPAGSFLEAVEDFAAGLKSA
;
A
#
# COMPACT_ATOMS: atom_id res chain seq x y z
N MET A 1 1.82 -7.41 5.23
CA MET A 1 1.91 -6.91 3.85
C MET A 1 3.09 -5.99 3.61
N SER A 2 3.28 -4.87 4.33
CA SER A 2 4.46 -4.01 4.14
C SER A 2 5.81 -4.75 4.27
N GLY A 3 5.84 -5.80 5.09
CA GLY A 3 7.00 -6.68 5.29
C GLY A 3 7.59 -7.27 4.01
N ILE A 4 6.74 -7.57 3.01
CA ILE A 4 7.15 -8.18 1.74
C ILE A 4 8.12 -7.29 0.94
N ILE A 5 8.10 -5.98 1.18
CA ILE A 5 8.96 -5.01 0.50
C ILE A 5 10.07 -4.52 1.42
N ARG A 6 9.68 -4.06 2.61
CA ARG A 6 10.57 -3.30 3.51
C ARG A 6 11.75 -4.15 3.97
N GLU A 7 11.52 -5.40 4.34
CA GLU A 7 12.52 -6.28 4.94
C GLU A 7 13.49 -6.80 3.85
N PRO A 8 13.03 -7.32 2.70
CA PRO A 8 13.92 -7.77 1.63
C PRO A 8 14.80 -6.68 1.02
N LEU A 9 14.28 -5.46 0.86
CA LEU A 9 15.09 -4.34 0.38
C LEU A 9 16.19 -3.91 1.36
N GLN A 10 16.11 -4.34 2.62
CA GLN A 10 17.14 -4.17 3.64
C GLN A 10 17.99 -5.44 3.85
N GLY A 11 17.85 -6.45 2.98
CA GLY A 11 18.59 -7.71 3.09
C GLY A 11 18.11 -8.62 4.22
N ARG A 12 16.87 -8.43 4.71
CA ARG A 12 16.28 -9.25 5.78
C ARG A 12 15.20 -10.15 5.21
N GLU A 13 15.10 -11.36 5.76
CA GLU A 13 14.01 -12.28 5.42
C GLU A 13 12.66 -11.73 5.89
N SER A 14 11.61 -11.99 5.11
CA SER A 14 10.23 -11.68 5.46
C SER A 14 9.35 -12.89 5.23
N THR A 15 8.74 -13.39 6.31
CA THR A 15 7.65 -14.37 6.21
C THR A 15 6.33 -13.65 5.94
N VAL A 16 5.59 -14.10 4.93
CA VAL A 16 4.28 -13.58 4.53
C VAL A 16 3.25 -14.70 4.61
N PRO A 17 2.14 -14.53 5.36
CA PRO A 17 1.11 -15.55 5.52
C PRO A 17 0.14 -15.57 4.33
N VAL A 18 0.67 -15.49 3.11
CA VAL A 18 -0.13 -15.45 1.88
C VAL A 18 0.61 -16.25 0.81
N THR A 19 -0.01 -17.35 0.37
CA THR A 19 0.53 -18.23 -0.66
C THR A 19 0.01 -17.87 -2.05
N ASP A 20 -1.20 -17.32 -2.14
CA ASP A 20 -1.88 -16.94 -3.37
C ASP A 20 -1.40 -15.59 -3.94
N ASP A 21 -0.84 -15.62 -5.15
CA ASP A 21 -0.38 -14.42 -5.87
C ASP A 21 -1.52 -13.46 -6.22
N SER A 22 -2.75 -13.97 -6.36
CA SER A 22 -3.93 -13.20 -6.72
C SER A 22 -4.51 -12.43 -5.54
N PHE A 23 -4.07 -12.69 -4.30
CA PHE A 23 -4.54 -12.00 -3.12
C PHE A 23 -4.27 -10.50 -3.23
N GLN A 24 -5.33 -9.69 -3.11
CA GLN A 24 -5.29 -8.25 -3.31
C GLN A 24 -5.32 -7.47 -2.00
N CYS A 25 -4.70 -6.29 -2.01
CA CYS A 25 -4.70 -5.35 -0.91
C CYS A 25 -4.90 -3.92 -1.42
N TRP A 26 -5.65 -3.13 -0.67
CA TRP A 26 -5.68 -1.68 -0.87
C TRP A 26 -4.54 -1.01 -0.09
N VAL A 27 -3.64 -0.32 -0.79
CA VAL A 27 -2.44 0.28 -0.21
C VAL A 27 -2.25 1.72 -0.67
N CYS A 28 -1.46 2.49 0.07
CA CYS A 28 -1.07 3.85 -0.28
C CYS A 28 0.37 4.09 0.17
N SER A 29 1.14 4.84 -0.64
CA SER A 29 2.52 5.18 -0.27
C SER A 29 2.51 6.14 0.93
N PRO A 30 3.49 6.03 1.86
CA PRO A 30 3.59 6.96 2.98
C PRO A 30 3.69 8.43 2.53
N ARG A 31 4.39 8.71 1.43
CA ARG A 31 4.56 10.06 0.90
C ARG A 31 3.24 10.65 0.40
N THR A 32 2.47 9.89 -0.37
CA THR A 32 1.16 10.34 -0.85
C THR A 32 0.18 10.50 0.31
N LEU A 33 0.22 9.58 1.29
CA LEU A 33 -0.62 9.68 2.49
C LEU A 33 -0.33 10.97 3.26
N VAL A 34 0.94 11.28 3.54
CA VAL A 34 1.32 12.52 4.24
C VAL A 34 0.88 13.76 3.46
N ARG A 35 1.10 13.79 2.14
CA ARG A 35 0.67 14.92 1.29
C ARG A 35 -0.84 15.15 1.38
N ASN A 36 -1.62 14.09 1.31
CA ASN A 36 -3.08 14.18 1.44
C ASN A 36 -3.51 14.57 2.86
N LEU A 37 -2.85 14.08 3.91
CA LEU A 37 -3.11 14.51 5.28
C LEU A 37 -2.86 16.01 5.47
N VAL A 38 -1.77 16.54 4.91
CA VAL A 38 -1.49 17.98 4.94
C VAL A 38 -2.56 18.77 4.18
N LYS A 39 -3.00 18.29 3.01
CA LYS A 39 -4.10 18.90 2.26
C LYS A 39 -5.41 18.94 3.04
N CYS A 40 -5.71 17.92 3.83
CA CYS A 40 -6.92 17.86 4.66
C CYS A 40 -7.05 19.10 5.56
N LEU A 41 -5.92 19.61 6.07
CA LEU A 41 -5.88 20.80 6.93
C LEU A 41 -6.26 22.10 6.21
N ALA A 42 -6.15 22.13 4.88
CA ALA A 42 -6.41 23.30 4.04
C ALA A 42 -7.75 23.21 3.28
N LEU A 43 -8.52 22.13 3.44
CA LEU A 43 -9.78 21.97 2.74
C LEU A 43 -10.83 23.00 3.18
N PRO A 44 -11.65 23.53 2.25
CA PRO A 44 -12.79 24.37 2.60
C PRO A 44 -13.75 23.63 3.55
N ARG A 45 -14.30 24.33 4.54
CA ARG A 45 -15.18 23.72 5.56
C ARG A 45 -16.47 23.13 4.98
N ASP A 46 -16.89 23.63 3.82
CA ASP A 46 -18.10 23.28 3.08
C ASP A 46 -17.82 22.41 1.85
N CYS A 47 -16.61 21.83 1.73
CA CYS A 47 -16.26 20.96 0.59
C CYS A 47 -17.00 19.62 0.56
N MET A 48 -17.69 19.25 1.64
CA MET A 48 -18.49 18.02 1.76
C MET A 48 -19.86 18.31 2.36
N GLU A 49 -20.78 17.37 2.18
CA GLU A 49 -22.12 17.46 2.77
C GLU A 49 -22.06 17.60 4.30
N PRO A 50 -22.87 18.47 4.92
CA PRO A 50 -22.76 18.79 6.35
C PRO A 50 -22.93 17.63 7.33
N HIS A 51 -23.39 16.46 6.91
CA HIS A 51 -23.49 15.26 7.76
C HIS A 51 -22.34 14.26 7.55
N ILE A 52 -21.53 14.44 6.50
CA ILE A 52 -20.38 13.57 6.20
C ILE A 52 -19.16 14.09 6.96
N ARG A 53 -18.51 13.21 7.72
CA ARG A 53 -17.30 13.52 8.51
C ARG A 53 -16.10 12.65 8.16
N GLN A 54 -16.25 11.80 7.15
CA GLN A 54 -15.25 10.83 6.74
C GLN A 54 -15.06 10.88 5.24
N VAL A 55 -13.81 10.72 4.84
CA VAL A 55 -13.40 10.60 3.44
C VAL A 55 -12.31 9.54 3.39
N LEU A 56 -12.46 8.60 2.47
CA LEU A 56 -11.42 7.61 2.22
C LEU A 56 -10.35 8.24 1.33
N LEU A 57 -9.12 8.27 1.81
CA LEU A 57 -8.02 8.82 1.02
C LEU A 57 -7.68 7.91 -0.18
N PRO A 58 -7.24 8.50 -1.31
CA PRO A 58 -6.83 7.72 -2.48
C PRO A 58 -5.74 6.69 -2.15
N GLY A 59 -5.94 5.48 -2.65
CA GLY A 59 -5.03 4.34 -2.60
C GLY A 59 -5.05 3.60 -3.94
N VAL A 60 -4.35 2.47 -4.00
CA VAL A 60 -4.36 1.56 -5.14
C VAL A 60 -4.59 0.14 -4.65
N THR A 61 -5.31 -0.65 -5.44
CA THR A 61 -5.36 -2.09 -5.28
C THR A 61 -4.12 -2.70 -5.91
N VAL A 62 -3.47 -3.62 -5.20
CA VAL A 62 -2.31 -4.36 -5.69
C VAL A 62 -2.38 -5.81 -5.22
N SER A 63 -2.00 -6.75 -6.09
CA SER A 63 -1.89 -8.16 -5.75
C SER A 63 -0.52 -8.51 -5.16
N VAL A 64 -0.42 -9.63 -4.45
CA VAL A 64 0.88 -10.14 -3.97
C VAL A 64 1.85 -10.39 -5.12
N GLY A 65 1.36 -10.91 -6.25
CA GLY A 65 2.15 -11.08 -7.46
C GLY A 65 2.72 -9.74 -7.97
N GLU A 66 1.90 -8.69 -8.03
CA GLU A 66 2.33 -7.34 -8.43
C GLU A 66 3.34 -6.74 -7.43
N MET A 67 3.15 -6.98 -6.13
CA MET A 67 4.11 -6.55 -5.11
C MET A 67 5.49 -7.19 -5.33
N LEU A 68 5.54 -8.48 -5.65
CA LEU A 68 6.78 -9.20 -5.91
C LEU A 68 7.44 -8.78 -7.22
N LEU A 69 6.67 -8.47 -8.25
CA LEU A 69 7.20 -7.89 -9.49
C LEU A 69 7.84 -6.52 -9.23
N ALA A 70 7.19 -5.67 -8.43
CA ALA A 70 7.77 -4.39 -8.02
C ALA A 70 9.05 -4.59 -7.18
N LEU A 71 9.05 -5.55 -6.24
CA LEU A 71 10.22 -5.91 -5.47
C LEU A 71 11.38 -6.37 -6.37
N LYS A 72 11.12 -7.25 -7.32
CA LYS A 72 12.10 -7.74 -8.29
C LYS A 72 12.68 -6.61 -9.13
N LYS A 73 11.84 -5.67 -9.56
CA LYS A 73 12.27 -4.52 -10.37
C LYS A 73 13.22 -3.59 -9.60
N VAL A 74 13.00 -3.39 -8.30
CA VAL A 74 13.76 -2.44 -7.48
C VAL A 74 14.94 -3.09 -6.75
N GLY A 75 14.74 -4.27 -6.17
CA GLY A 75 15.71 -5.00 -5.34
C GLY A 75 16.37 -6.21 -6.03
N GLY A 76 15.95 -6.56 -7.25
CA GLY A 76 16.47 -7.72 -7.98
C GLY A 76 15.96 -9.07 -7.45
N GLU A 77 16.47 -10.15 -8.04
CA GLU A 77 16.11 -11.52 -7.67
C GLU A 77 16.53 -11.88 -6.25
N GLU A 78 17.65 -11.33 -5.77
CA GLU A 78 18.14 -11.61 -4.42
C GLU A 78 17.18 -11.09 -3.34
N ALA A 79 16.53 -9.94 -3.56
CA ALA A 79 15.49 -9.45 -2.66
C ALA A 79 14.27 -10.39 -2.68
N VAL A 80 13.83 -10.87 -3.84
CA VAL A 80 12.68 -11.78 -3.93
C VAL A 80 12.94 -13.09 -3.16
N ARG A 81 14.17 -13.61 -3.19
CA ARG A 81 14.56 -14.84 -2.46
C ARG A 81 14.43 -14.73 -0.94
N LEU A 82 14.43 -13.51 -0.40
CA LEU A 82 14.25 -13.27 1.04
C LEU A 82 12.78 -13.33 1.47
N VAL A 83 11.84 -13.41 0.53
CA VAL A 83 10.41 -13.56 0.83
C VAL A 83 10.08 -15.04 1.02
N ARG A 84 9.72 -15.41 2.24
CA ARG A 84 9.19 -16.73 2.59
C ARG A 84 7.67 -16.66 2.66
N ARG A 85 6.99 -17.63 2.04
CA ARG A 85 5.53 -17.69 2.07
C ARG A 85 5.08 -18.88 2.90
N GLU A 86 4.13 -18.64 3.78
CA GLU A 86 3.57 -19.65 4.67
C GLU A 86 2.05 -19.60 4.60
N GLU A 87 1.40 -20.74 4.86
CA GLU A 87 -0.06 -20.77 4.99
C GLU A 87 -0.47 -20.01 6.25
N ALA A 88 -1.44 -19.12 6.09
CA ALA A 88 -2.07 -18.46 7.21
C ALA A 88 -2.90 -19.46 8.03
N ASP A 89 -2.93 -19.26 9.36
CA ASP A 89 -3.96 -19.91 10.17
C ASP A 89 -5.38 -19.43 9.77
N GLU A 90 -6.39 -20.17 10.21
CA GLU A 90 -7.78 -19.88 9.85
C GLU A 90 -8.24 -18.51 10.35
N ALA A 91 -7.74 -18.05 11.50
CA ALA A 91 -8.10 -16.74 12.05
C ALA A 91 -7.54 -15.59 11.19
N THR A 92 -6.29 -15.72 10.78
CA THR A 92 -5.56 -14.78 9.92
C THR A 92 -6.18 -14.73 8.53
N THR A 93 -6.52 -15.90 7.98
CA THR A 93 -7.22 -16.00 6.69
C THR A 93 -8.57 -15.27 6.75
N ARG A 94 -9.40 -15.56 7.77
CA ARG A 94 -10.69 -14.89 7.97
C ARG A 94 -10.54 -13.38 8.11
N LEU A 95 -9.53 -12.92 8.85
CA LEU A 95 -9.26 -11.49 9.03
C LEU A 95 -8.95 -10.82 7.68
N PHE A 96 -8.01 -11.37 6.92
CA PHE A 96 -7.62 -10.81 5.63
C PHE A 96 -8.74 -10.85 4.60
N SER A 97 -9.52 -11.94 4.55
CA SER A 97 -10.69 -12.06 3.66
C SER A 97 -11.83 -11.11 4.02
N SER A 98 -11.89 -10.60 5.25
CA SER A 98 -12.90 -9.63 5.68
C SER A 98 -12.63 -8.20 5.19
N TRP A 99 -11.41 -7.93 4.72
CA TRP A 99 -11.02 -6.58 4.32
C TRP A 99 -11.35 -6.31 2.85
N PRO A 100 -11.95 -5.16 2.53
CA PRO A 100 -12.19 -4.77 1.15
C PRO A 100 -10.86 -4.54 0.41
N VAL A 101 -10.81 -5.01 -0.83
CA VAL A 101 -9.61 -4.93 -1.69
C VAL A 101 -9.60 -3.69 -2.58
N GLY A 102 -10.71 -2.95 -2.64
CA GLY A 102 -10.88 -1.77 -3.47
C GLY A 102 -11.98 -0.86 -2.95
N PHE A 103 -11.86 0.43 -3.27
CA PHE A 103 -12.81 1.43 -2.81
C PHE A 103 -13.05 2.51 -3.87
N ASP A 104 -14.25 3.09 -3.83
CA ASP A 104 -14.56 4.31 -4.58
C ASP A 104 -14.00 5.54 -3.86
N VAL A 105 -13.03 6.19 -4.50
CA VAL A 105 -12.36 7.40 -4.01
C VAL A 105 -12.77 8.67 -4.76
N SER A 106 -13.82 8.60 -5.58
CA SER A 106 -14.31 9.72 -6.40
C SER A 106 -14.59 10.97 -5.56
N ARG A 107 -15.13 10.79 -4.36
CA ARG A 107 -15.37 11.90 -3.41
C ARG A 107 -14.06 12.59 -3.02
N ALA A 108 -13.04 11.83 -2.67
CA ALA A 108 -11.76 12.37 -2.24
C ALA A 108 -11.09 13.19 -3.34
N LEU A 109 -11.11 12.65 -4.57
CA LEU A 109 -10.56 13.34 -5.74
C LEU A 109 -11.34 14.63 -6.04
N LYS A 110 -12.68 14.60 -5.95
CA LYS A 110 -13.53 15.77 -6.18
C LYS A 110 -13.24 16.94 -5.23
N ILE A 111 -12.88 16.65 -3.98
CA ILE A 111 -12.58 17.68 -2.98
C ILE A 111 -11.10 18.10 -2.95
N GLY A 112 -10.27 17.58 -3.86
CA GLY A 112 -8.91 18.06 -4.08
C GLY A 112 -7.78 17.19 -3.49
N PHE A 113 -8.09 16.00 -2.96
CA PHE A 113 -7.04 15.03 -2.64
C PHE A 113 -6.37 14.51 -3.91
N GLU A 114 -5.09 14.16 -3.78
CA GLU A 114 -4.27 13.68 -4.88
C GLU A 114 -4.33 12.15 -5.00
N PRO A 115 -4.26 11.60 -6.22
CA PRO A 115 -4.21 10.17 -6.43
C PRO A 115 -2.96 9.54 -5.78
N ALA A 116 -3.07 8.26 -5.43
CA ALA A 116 -2.05 7.50 -4.69
C ALA A 116 -0.71 7.33 -5.43
N GLY A 117 -0.71 7.46 -6.76
CA GLY A 117 0.40 7.06 -7.63
C GLY A 117 0.39 5.55 -7.88
N SER A 118 1.49 5.01 -8.37
CA SER A 118 1.64 3.56 -8.56
C SER A 118 2.30 2.89 -7.35
N PHE A 119 2.07 1.57 -7.20
CA PHE A 119 2.77 0.81 -6.16
C PHE A 119 4.29 0.78 -6.41
N LEU A 120 4.72 0.71 -7.67
CA LEU A 120 6.14 0.71 -8.02
C LEU A 120 6.85 1.99 -7.54
N GLU A 121 6.25 3.16 -7.77
CA GLU A 121 6.79 4.44 -7.29
C GLU A 121 6.98 4.42 -5.76
N ALA A 122 6.04 3.82 -5.02
CA ALA A 122 6.16 3.67 -3.57
C ALA A 122 7.34 2.79 -3.15
N VAL A 123 7.64 1.73 -3.92
CA VAL A 123 8.78 0.84 -3.67
C VAL A 123 10.10 1.54 -4.01
N GLU A 124 10.15 2.25 -5.15
CA GLU A 124 11.30 3.06 -5.57
C GLU A 124 11.61 4.16 -4.54
N ASP A 125 10.58 4.83 -4.05
CA ASP A 125 10.68 5.86 -3.00
C ASP A 125 11.27 5.31 -1.70
N PHE A 126 10.84 4.12 -1.30
CA PHE A 126 11.38 3.45 -0.11
C PHE A 126 12.85 3.08 -0.30
N ALA A 127 13.20 2.48 -1.44
CA ALA A 127 14.59 2.11 -1.76
C ALA A 127 15.52 3.33 -1.86
N ALA A 128 15.02 4.46 -2.38
CA ALA A 128 15.76 5.73 -2.38
C ALA A 128 16.01 6.23 -0.94
N GLY A 129 15.00 6.13 -0.07
CA GLY A 129 15.10 6.51 1.34
C GLY A 129 16.17 5.74 2.11
N LEU A 130 16.41 4.47 1.77
CA LEU A 130 17.48 3.65 2.38
C LEU A 130 18.89 4.14 2.01
N LYS A 131 19.07 4.77 0.85
CA LYS A 131 20.38 5.30 0.42
C LYS A 131 20.72 6.64 1.05
N SER A 132 19.69 7.36 1.52
CA SER A 132 19.82 8.67 2.16
C SER A 132 19.97 8.61 3.69
N ALA A 133 19.88 7.42 4.27
CA ALA A 133 20.02 7.16 5.70
C ALA A 133 21.43 6.62 6.03
#